data_AF-A0A397UC56-F1
#
_entry.id   AF-A0A397UC56-F1
#
_cell.length_a   1.000
_cell.length_b   1.000
_cell.length_c   1.000
_cell.angle_alpha   90.00
_cell.angle_beta   90.00
_cell.angle_gamma   90.00
#
_symmetry.space_group_name_H-M   'P 1'
#
loop_
_entity.id
_entity.type
_entity.pdbx_description
1 polymer ?
#
loop_
_entity_poly.entity_id
_entity_poly.type
_entity_poly.pdbx_seq_one_letter_code
_entity_poly.pdbx_strand_id
1 'polypeptide(L)'
;MKSLYYILFFVIFSSVYYFVICQNVPSPRRQQASTLVGTRLYFFGGATSPTFVTNEVWYLDLSSSFSTSTPPWHSDVAMPVGYNFGTSCLSPIDNSTVFFNWRKNMDSYFDKYNCLFIYIISL
;
A
#
# COMPACT_ATOMS: atom_id res chain seq x y z
N MET A 1 -18.21 -35.44 25.62
CA MET A 1 -17.41 -34.37 26.26
C MET A 1 -16.17 -33.97 25.47
N LYS A 2 -15.34 -34.90 24.95
CA LYS A 2 -14.14 -34.56 24.15
C LYS A 2 -14.46 -33.83 22.82
N SER A 3 -15.55 -34.19 22.15
CA SER A 3 -15.99 -33.55 20.89
C SER A 3 -16.31 -32.05 21.05
N LEU A 4 -16.97 -31.66 22.15
CA LEU A 4 -17.29 -30.25 22.43
C LEU A 4 -16.03 -29.40 22.64
N TYR A 5 -14.99 -29.96 23.27
CA TYR A 5 -13.70 -29.29 23.46
C TYR A 5 -13.00 -28.98 22.13
N TYR A 6 -12.97 -29.93 21.19
CA TYR A 6 -12.38 -29.70 19.87
C TYR A 6 -13.15 -28.65 19.06
N ILE A 7 -14.49 -28.66 19.15
CA ILE A 7 -15.33 -27.66 18.50
C ILE A 7 -15.04 -26.27 19.09
N LEU A 8 -15.02 -26.14 20.41
CA LEU A 8 -14.75 -24.87 21.08
C LEU A 8 -13.33 -24.36 20.76
N PHE A 9 -12.33 -25.24 20.75
CA PHE A 9 -10.96 -24.91 20.39
C PHE A 9 -10.87 -24.41 18.93
N PHE A 10 -11.54 -25.08 17.99
CA PHE A 10 -11.58 -24.66 16.60
C PHE A 10 -12.26 -23.29 16.42
N VAL A 11 -13.37 -23.05 17.12
CA VAL A 11 -14.07 -21.75 17.09
C VAL A 11 -13.18 -20.65 17.66
N ILE A 12 -12.51 -20.87 18.80
CA ILE A 12 -11.60 -19.88 19.38
C ILE A 12 -10.42 -19.61 18.44
N PHE A 13 -9.79 -20.65 17.89
CA PHE A 13 -8.66 -20.50 16.98
C PHE A 13 -9.05 -19.76 15.69
N SER A 14 -10.19 -20.11 15.10
CA SER A 14 -10.73 -19.42 13.93
C SER A 14 -11.09 -17.96 14.26
N SER A 15 -11.61 -17.68 15.45
CA SER A 15 -11.97 -16.32 15.89
C SER A 15 -10.72 -15.45 16.07
N VAL A 16 -9.67 -16.00 16.70
CA VAL A 16 -8.39 -15.31 16.87
C VAL A 16 -7.72 -15.08 15.51
N TYR A 17 -7.73 -16.08 14.62
CA TYR A 17 -7.22 -15.95 13.25
C TYR A 17 -7.96 -14.85 12.47
N TYR A 18 -9.29 -14.82 12.55
CA TYR A 18 -10.10 -13.80 11.90
C TYR A 18 -9.83 -12.40 12.46
N PHE A 19 -9.69 -12.28 13.79
CA PHE A 19 -9.35 -11.02 14.45
C PHE A 19 -8.00 -10.46 14.00
N VAL A 20 -7.00 -11.33 13.77
CA VAL A 20 -5.67 -10.90 13.27
C VAL A 20 -5.73 -10.41 11.83
N ILE A 21 -6.55 -11.04 10.97
CA ILE A 21 -6.65 -10.67 9.54
C ILE A 21 -7.54 -9.45 9.32
N CYS A 22 -8.54 -9.22 10.18
CA CYS A 22 -9.40 -8.04 10.11
C CYS A 22 -8.75 -6.75 10.60
N GLN A 23 -7.45 -6.75 10.89
CA GLN A 23 -6.73 -5.50 11.13
C GLN A 23 -6.67 -4.72 9.81
N ASN A 24 -7.24 -3.52 9.81
CA ASN A 24 -7.24 -2.62 8.66
C ASN A 24 -5.85 -1.98 8.48
N VAL A 25 -4.85 -2.81 8.19
CA VAL A 25 -3.43 -2.45 8.13
C VAL A 25 -2.84 -2.99 6.83
N PRO A 26 -2.00 -2.24 6.11
CA PRO A 26 -1.35 -2.74 4.92
C PRO A 26 -0.49 -3.96 5.22
N SER A 27 -0.51 -4.94 4.32
CA SER A 27 0.45 -6.05 4.37
C SER A 27 1.90 -5.52 4.34
N PRO A 28 2.84 -6.19 5.04
CA PRO A 28 4.26 -5.86 4.98
C PRO A 28 4.73 -5.78 3.53
N ARG A 29 5.46 -4.71 3.19
CA ARG A 29 5.85 -4.40 1.82
C ARG A 29 7.21 -3.70 1.77
N ARG A 30 7.86 -3.79 0.61
CA ARG A 30 9.12 -3.10 0.29
C ARG A 30 9.00 -2.33 -1.02
N GLN A 31 9.88 -1.35 -1.24
CA GLN A 31 9.99 -0.61 -2.51
C GLN A 31 8.72 0.14 -2.93
N GLN A 32 7.88 0.49 -1.95
CA GLN A 32 6.74 1.39 -2.14
C GLN A 32 7.23 2.82 -2.38
N ALA A 33 6.36 3.66 -2.95
CA ALA A 33 6.56 5.11 -2.94
C ALA A 33 5.57 5.77 -1.98
N SER A 34 5.91 6.97 -1.51
CA SER A 34 5.05 7.76 -0.64
C SER A 34 5.06 9.23 -1.03
N THR A 35 3.91 9.90 -0.82
CA THR A 35 3.75 11.35 -1.07
C THR A 35 2.83 11.92 -0.01
N LEU A 36 3.19 13.09 0.55
CA LEU A 36 2.32 13.86 1.43
C LEU A 36 1.38 14.71 0.56
N VAL A 37 0.07 14.59 0.74
CA VAL A 37 -0.96 15.38 0.06
C VAL A 37 -1.86 16.01 1.11
N GLY A 38 -1.80 17.33 1.26
CA GLY A 38 -2.45 18.01 2.39
C GLY A 38 -1.95 17.46 3.72
N THR A 39 -2.86 16.91 4.54
CA THR A 39 -2.54 16.25 5.81
C THR A 39 -2.35 14.74 5.69
N ARG A 40 -2.52 14.15 4.51
CA ARG A 40 -2.50 12.70 4.34
C ARG A 40 -1.18 12.24 3.74
N LEU A 41 -0.50 11.34 4.43
CA LEU A 41 0.69 10.67 3.90
C LEU A 41 0.27 9.39 3.19
N TYR A 42 0.31 9.42 1.86
CA TYR A 42 -0.05 8.31 0.99
C TYR A 42 1.13 7.36 0.75
N PHE A 43 0.82 6.08 0.60
CA PHE A 43 1.71 4.97 0.29
C PHE A 43 1.13 4.20 -0.88
N PHE A 44 1.94 4.04 -1.93
CA PHE A 44 1.51 3.51 -3.22
C PHE A 44 2.24 2.22 -3.54
N GLY A 45 1.46 1.15 -3.74
CA GLY A 45 1.94 -0.15 -4.18
C GLY A 45 2.94 -0.78 -3.22
N GLY A 46 4.04 -1.29 -3.78
CA GLY A 46 5.09 -2.05 -3.10
C GLY A 46 5.06 -3.53 -3.44
N ALA A 47 6.16 -4.22 -3.16
CA ALA A 47 6.22 -5.68 -3.25
C ALA A 47 5.84 -6.28 -1.87
N THR A 48 4.73 -7.01 -1.79
CA THR A 48 4.30 -7.72 -0.56
C THR A 48 4.90 -9.13 -0.49
N SER A 49 5.40 -9.64 -1.61
CA SER A 49 6.18 -10.87 -1.68
C SER A 49 7.27 -10.73 -2.76
N PRO A 50 8.20 -11.69 -2.88
CA PRO A 50 9.19 -11.68 -3.96
C PRO A 50 8.58 -11.70 -5.37
N THR A 51 7.37 -12.21 -5.52
CA THR A 51 6.68 -12.43 -6.81
C THR A 51 5.43 -11.58 -6.98
N PHE A 52 5.01 -10.83 -5.98
CA PHE A 52 3.78 -10.05 -6.00
C PHE A 52 4.04 -8.57 -5.72
N VAL A 53 3.62 -7.73 -6.66
CA VAL A 53 3.60 -6.27 -6.55
C VAL A 53 2.15 -5.83 -6.46
N THR A 54 1.82 -5.14 -5.38
CA THR A 54 0.46 -4.63 -5.15
C THR A 54 0.25 -3.28 -5.83
N ASN A 55 -1.00 -3.02 -6.18
CA ASN A 55 -1.52 -1.74 -6.67
C ASN A 55 -2.29 -0.97 -5.58
N GLU A 56 -2.36 -1.51 -4.36
CA GLU A 56 -3.05 -0.89 -3.24
C GLU A 56 -2.50 0.51 -2.92
N VAL A 57 -3.41 1.37 -2.49
CA VAL A 57 -3.12 2.69 -1.94
C VAL A 57 -3.57 2.72 -0.49
N TRP A 58 -2.66 3.16 0.38
CA TRP A 58 -2.90 3.33 1.80
C TRP A 58 -2.50 4.74 2.22
N TYR A 59 -3.14 5.29 3.25
CA TYR A 59 -2.69 6.56 3.82
C TYR A 59 -2.82 6.60 5.35
N LEU A 60 -2.05 7.52 5.92
CA LEU A 60 -2.18 7.98 7.30
C LEU A 60 -2.65 9.43 7.27
N ASP A 61 -3.72 9.75 8.01
CA ASP A 61 -4.10 11.14 8.22
C ASP A 61 -3.29 11.73 9.38
N LEU A 62 -2.47 12.73 9.05
CA LEU A 62 -1.61 13.45 9.98
C LEU A 62 -2.30 14.70 10.56
N SER A 63 -3.60 14.91 10.30
CA SER A 63 -4.39 16.01 10.88
C SER A 63 -4.44 15.96 12.41
N SER A 64 -4.21 14.78 13.01
CA SER A 64 -4.17 14.54 14.44
C SER A 64 -3.03 13.60 14.83
N SER A 65 -2.56 13.70 16.08
CA SER A 65 -1.53 12.82 16.61
C SER A 65 -2.08 11.41 16.84
N PHE A 66 -1.32 10.38 16.49
CA PHE A 66 -1.65 8.99 16.75
C PHE A 66 -0.44 8.22 17.31
N SER A 67 -0.71 7.04 17.89
CA SER A 67 0.34 6.15 18.38
C SER A 67 1.07 5.47 17.21
N THR A 68 2.40 5.52 17.21
CA THR A 68 3.22 4.83 16.20
C THR A 68 3.21 3.31 16.35
N SER A 69 2.80 2.78 17.52
CA SER A 69 2.65 1.34 17.72
C SER A 69 1.42 0.76 17.02
N THR A 70 0.39 1.57 16.80
CA THR A 70 -0.88 1.18 16.16
C THR A 70 -1.38 2.30 15.26
N PRO A 71 -0.73 2.54 14.11
CA PRO A 71 -1.12 3.64 13.23
C PRO A 71 -2.52 3.43 12.65
N PRO A 72 -3.34 4.48 12.51
CA PRO A 72 -4.68 4.41 11.95
C PRO A 72 -4.60 4.38 10.41
N TRP A 73 -4.34 3.20 9.85
CA TRP A 73 -4.25 3.03 8.41
C TRP A 73 -5.63 3.09 7.75
N HIS A 74 -5.68 3.75 6.59
CA HIS A 74 -6.85 3.80 5.73
C HIS A 74 -6.49 3.31 4.33
N SER A 75 -7.32 2.45 3.75
CA SER A 75 -7.20 2.08 2.34
C SER A 75 -7.91 3.12 1.47
N ASP A 76 -7.39 3.32 0.27
CA ASP A 76 -7.98 4.20 -0.75
C ASP A 76 -8.15 3.43 -2.07
N VAL A 77 -8.67 4.10 -3.10
CA VAL A 77 -8.85 3.56 -4.44
C VAL A 77 -7.51 3.05 -4.97
N ALA A 78 -7.48 1.75 -5.33
CA ALA A 78 -6.28 1.11 -5.84
C ALA A 78 -5.85 1.72 -7.17
N MET A 79 -4.54 1.73 -7.42
CA MET A 79 -3.97 2.10 -8.70
C MET A 79 -4.36 1.10 -9.79
N PRO A 80 -4.39 1.49 -11.06
CA PRO A 80 -4.74 0.57 -12.14
C PRO A 80 -3.70 -0.55 -12.35
N VAL A 81 -2.45 -0.35 -11.92
CA VAL A 81 -1.37 -1.34 -12.03
C VAL A 81 -0.51 -1.38 -10.77
N GLY A 82 0.12 -2.53 -10.52
CA GLY A 82 1.08 -2.69 -9.43
C GLY A 82 2.29 -1.77 -9.62
N TYR A 83 2.80 -1.21 -8.53
CA TYR A 83 3.88 -0.23 -8.57
C TYR A 83 4.95 -0.52 -7.52
N ASN A 84 6.20 -0.66 -7.93
CA ASN A 84 7.35 -0.75 -7.04
C ASN A 84 8.61 -0.20 -7.72
N PHE A 85 9.65 0.10 -6.92
CA PHE A 85 10.94 0.66 -7.36
C PHE A 85 10.88 2.05 -8.04
N GLY A 86 9.70 2.66 -8.11
CA GLY A 86 9.54 4.01 -8.61
C GLY A 86 9.54 5.05 -7.50
N THR A 87 9.56 6.33 -7.89
CA THR A 87 9.40 7.48 -6.99
C THR A 87 8.10 8.19 -7.28
N SER A 88 7.53 8.90 -6.31
CA SER A 88 6.34 9.72 -6.51
C SER A 88 6.64 11.17 -6.18
N CYS A 89 5.98 12.11 -6.85
CA CYS A 89 6.03 13.53 -6.50
C CYS A 89 4.65 14.19 -6.61
N LEU A 90 4.40 15.16 -5.73
CA LEU A 90 3.20 15.97 -5.76
C LEU A 90 3.33 17.07 -6.82
N SER A 91 2.26 17.28 -7.57
CA SER A 91 2.14 18.37 -8.52
C SER A 91 2.22 19.72 -7.79
N PRO A 92 3.12 20.63 -8.21
CA PRO A 92 3.26 21.93 -7.59
C PRO A 92 2.15 22.92 -7.98
N ILE A 93 1.29 22.55 -8.94
CA ILE A 93 0.28 23.46 -9.53
C ILE A 93 -1.06 23.34 -8.79
N ASP A 94 -1.50 22.11 -8.55
CA ASP A 94 -2.82 21.80 -7.95
C ASP A 94 -2.74 21.22 -6.54
N ASN A 95 -1.55 20.81 -6.09
CA ASN A 95 -1.31 20.22 -4.77
C ASN A 95 -2.18 18.99 -4.45
N SER A 96 -2.73 18.33 -5.48
CA SER A 96 -3.62 17.16 -5.38
C SER A 96 -3.25 16.04 -6.35
N THR A 97 -2.55 16.36 -7.44
CA THR A 97 -2.12 15.36 -8.42
C THR A 97 -0.78 14.74 -8.01
N VAL A 98 -0.73 13.42 -7.89
CA VAL A 98 0.53 12.68 -7.65
C VAL A 98 1.03 12.07 -8.95
N PHE A 99 2.30 12.32 -9.26
CA PHE A 99 3.02 11.75 -10.40
C PHE A 99 3.89 10.58 -9.96
N PHE A 100 3.96 9.53 -10.77
CA PHE A 100 4.79 8.36 -10.55
C PHE A 100 5.90 8.26 -11.60
N ASN A 101 7.13 8.01 -11.15
CA ASN A 101 8.29 7.78 -12.01
C ASN A 101 8.74 6.32 -11.84
N TRP A 102 8.44 5.50 -12.83
CA TRP A 102 8.80 4.09 -12.79
C TRP A 102 10.22 3.86 -13.31
N ARG A 103 11.04 3.12 -12.55
CA ARG A 103 12.35 2.66 -13.00
C ARG A 103 12.26 1.19 -13.40
N LYS A 104 12.28 0.88 -14.70
CA LYS A 104 12.49 -0.50 -15.16
C LYS A 104 13.92 -0.95 -14.83
N ASN A 105 14.08 -2.18 -14.31
CA ASN A 105 15.38 -2.85 -14.26
C ASN A 105 15.90 -3.13 -15.68
N MET A 106 17.21 -2.96 -15.87
CA MET A 106 17.92 -2.99 -17.17
C MET A 106 18.11 -4.40 -17.76
N ASP A 107 17.04 -5.17 -17.99
CA ASP A 107 17.17 -6.52 -18.59
C ASP A 107 16.38 -6.73 -19.89
N SER A 108 15.88 -5.67 -20.54
CA SER A 108 15.24 -5.81 -21.85
C SER A 108 15.69 -4.73 -22.83
N TYR A 109 16.23 -5.19 -23.96
CA TYR A 109 16.85 -4.47 -25.08
C TYR A 109 15.86 -3.59 -25.88
N PHE A 110 14.83 -3.04 -25.24
CA PHE A 110 13.89 -2.12 -25.86
C PHE A 110 13.69 -0.89 -24.98
N ASP A 111 13.96 0.24 -25.61
CA ASP A 111 13.59 1.61 -25.26
C ASP A 111 14.58 2.43 -24.44
N LYS A 112 15.56 2.92 -25.20
CA LYS A 112 16.33 4.16 -25.05
C LYS A 112 15.45 5.43 -25.05
N TYR A 113 14.23 5.35 -24.55
CA TYR A 113 13.36 6.50 -24.34
C TYR A 113 13.01 6.55 -22.86
N ASN A 114 13.52 7.57 -22.17
CA ASN A 114 13.11 8.01 -20.84
C ASN A 114 11.62 8.43 -20.86
N CYS A 115 10.73 7.47 -21.11
CA CYS A 115 9.30 7.68 -21.03
C CYS A 115 8.91 7.69 -19.55
N LEU A 116 8.89 8.90 -19.01
CA LEU A 116 8.08 9.34 -17.90
C LEU A 116 6.64 8.82 -18.10
N PHE A 117 6.33 7.62 -17.63
CA PHE A 117 4.93 7.19 -17.50
C PHE A 117 4.34 7.93 -16.32
N ILE A 118 3.91 9.18 -16.57
CA ILE A 118 3.14 9.93 -15.60
C ILE A 118 1.80 9.22 -15.44
N TYR A 119 1.68 8.37 -14.42
CA TYR A 119 0.36 8.07 -13.89
C TYR A 119 -0.08 9.26 -13.05
N ILE A 120 -1.26 9.78 -13.36
CA ILE A 120 -1.89 10.88 -12.63
C ILE A 120 -2.96 10.24 -11.75
N ILE A 121 -2.79 10.37 -10.44
CA ILE A 121 -3.89 10.14 -9.49
C ILE A 121 -4.22 11.51 -8.93
N SER A 122 -5.41 12.02 -9.25
CA SER A 122 -6.00 13.17 -8.57
C SER A 122 -6.70 12.64 -7.33
N LEU A 123 -6.22 13.06 -6.16
CA LEU A 123 -6.73 12.67 -4.83
C LEU A 123 -7.70 13.71 -4.27
#